data_AF-A0A835PEN8-F1
#
_entry.id   AF-A0A835PEN8-F1
#
_cell.length_a   1.000
_cell.length_b   1.000
_cell.length_c   1.000
_cell.angle_alpha   90.00
_cell.angle_beta   90.00
_cell.angle_gamma   90.00
#
_symmetry.space_group_name_H-M   'P 1'
#
loop_
_entity.id
_entity.type
_entity.pdbx_description
1 polymer ?
#
loop_
_entity_poly.entity_id
_entity_poly.type
_entity_poly.pdbx_seq_one_letter_code
_entity_poly.pdbx_strand_id
1 'polypeptide(L)'
;MEEPARVSFRDGRLASRKAEEAACRRFQAALWLEKMSGPLGLPSEPTEQQFVSCLRNGLVLCNAINKIQPGAVPKVVQNQSNGLTWENQTPPAYQYFENIRNFLVAVNEFKIPSFEASDIERDNLEAGSVGKIVDCILGLKAYHEWKQFSGGNGPWKYMKSPMVSRANSIISSNMSEKVPQSNA
;
A
#
# COMPACT_ATOMS: atom_id res chain seq x y z
N MET A 1 18.54 16.39 40.20
CA MET A 1 18.08 17.13 39.01
C MET A 1 18.28 16.20 37.84
N GLU A 2 17.20 15.66 37.31
CA GLU A 2 17.26 14.82 36.11
C GLU A 2 17.57 15.69 34.89
N GLU A 3 18.55 15.25 34.11
CA GLU A 3 18.99 15.92 32.89
C GLU A 3 17.96 15.66 31.77
N PRO A 4 17.44 16.69 31.08
CA PRO A 4 16.45 16.46 30.03
C PRO A 4 17.14 15.83 28.81
N ALA A 5 16.67 14.64 28.44
CA ALA A 5 17.14 13.92 27.25
C ALA A 5 17.05 14.85 26.03
N ARG A 6 18.21 15.28 25.51
CA ARG A 6 18.32 15.98 24.23
C ARG A 6 17.95 15.00 23.12
N VAL A 7 16.66 14.89 22.82
CA VAL A 7 16.20 14.32 21.55
C VAL A 7 16.87 15.14 20.45
N SER A 8 17.83 14.52 19.75
CA SER A 8 18.64 15.19 18.74
C SER A 8 17.72 15.74 17.64
N PHE A 9 17.75 17.06 17.39
CA PHE A 9 16.96 17.72 16.33
C PHE A 9 17.13 17.06 14.95
N ARG A 10 18.27 16.40 14.69
CA ARG A 10 18.53 15.66 13.45
C ARG A 10 17.73 14.36 13.39
N ASP A 11 17.56 13.67 14.51
CA ASP A 11 16.80 12.42 14.62
C ASP A 11 15.30 12.68 14.43
N GLY A 12 14.77 13.73 15.06
CA GLY A 12 13.37 14.16 14.88
C GLY A 12 13.03 14.51 13.42
N ARG A 13 13.95 15.17 12.69
CA ARG A 13 13.77 15.49 11.26
C ARG A 13 13.78 14.23 10.39
N LEU A 14 14.62 13.24 10.71
CA LEU A 14 14.66 11.97 9.99
C LEU A 14 13.40 11.12 10.27
N ALA A 15 12.94 11.08 11.52
CA ALA A 15 11.71 10.40 11.90
C ALA A 15 10.47 11.01 11.21
N SER A 16 10.37 12.34 11.19
CA SER A 16 9.28 13.04 10.49
C SER A 16 9.28 12.76 8.98
N ARG A 17 10.46 12.78 8.34
CA ARG A 17 10.58 12.42 6.92
C ARG A 17 10.19 10.97 6.63
N LYS A 18 10.60 10.03 7.48
CA LYS A 18 10.23 8.61 7.34
C LYS A 18 8.73 8.40 7.51
N ALA A 19 8.10 9.14 8.43
CA ALA A 19 6.65 9.08 8.63
C ALA A 19 5.87 9.64 7.42
N GLU A 20 6.29 10.78 6.87
CA GLU A 20 5.69 11.35 5.65
C GLU A 20 5.84 10.39 4.46
N GLU A 21 7.01 9.77 4.30
CA GLU A 21 7.24 8.78 3.25
C GLU A 21 6.34 7.55 3.42
N ALA A 22 6.22 7.02 4.65
CA ALA A 22 5.34 5.89 4.95
C ALA A 22 3.88 6.23 4.64
N ALA A 23 3.42 7.43 5.02
CA ALA A 23 2.08 7.91 4.70
C ALA A 23 1.86 8.03 3.18
N CYS A 24 2.82 8.60 2.45
CA CYS A 24 2.76 8.73 0.99
C CYS A 24 2.69 7.36 0.30
N ARG A 25 3.52 6.40 0.72
CA ARG A 25 3.50 5.03 0.18
C ARG A 25 2.17 4.33 0.46
N ARG A 26 1.62 4.50 1.67
CA ARG A 26 0.31 3.96 2.05
C ARG A 26 -0.81 4.55 1.21
N PHE A 27 -0.78 5.86 0.97
CA PHE A 27 -1.75 6.51 0.09
C PHE A 27 -1.66 6.00 -1.35
N GLN A 28 -0.45 5.86 -1.90
CA GLN A 28 -0.25 5.29 -3.24
C GLN A 28 -0.79 3.86 -3.34
N ALA A 29 -0.56 3.03 -2.31
CA ALA A 29 -1.08 1.67 -2.24
C ALA A 29 -2.62 1.65 -2.20
N ALA A 30 -3.23 2.52 -1.38
CA ALA A 30 -4.68 2.65 -1.26
C ALA A 30 -5.33 3.08 -2.59
N LEU A 31 -4.80 4.12 -3.24
CA LEU A 31 -5.29 4.59 -4.54
C LEU A 31 -5.19 3.50 -5.62
N TRP A 32 -4.07 2.78 -5.64
CA TRP A 32 -3.89 1.71 -6.62
C TRP A 32 -4.88 0.57 -6.38
N LEU A 33 -5.07 0.15 -5.12
CA LEU A 33 -6.07 -0.85 -4.79
C LEU A 33 -7.48 -0.40 -5.17
N GLU A 34 -7.85 0.86 -4.92
CA GLU A 34 -9.15 1.39 -5.32
C GLU A 34 -9.39 1.25 -6.84
N LYS A 35 -8.38 1.54 -7.66
CA LYS A 35 -8.44 1.30 -9.11
C LYS A 35 -8.62 -0.19 -9.45
N MET A 36 -8.05 -1.08 -8.65
CA MET A 36 -8.04 -2.52 -8.90
C MET A 36 -9.25 -3.26 -8.31
N SER A 37 -9.82 -2.85 -7.18
CA SER A 37 -10.93 -3.56 -6.53
C SER A 37 -12.24 -2.77 -6.47
N GLY A 38 -12.23 -1.50 -6.85
CA GLY A 38 -13.35 -0.57 -6.67
C GLY A 38 -13.18 0.32 -5.42
N PRO A 39 -14.13 1.24 -5.18
CA PRO A 39 -14.06 2.25 -4.13
C PRO A 39 -13.75 1.65 -2.75
N LEU A 40 -12.73 2.17 -2.07
CA LEU A 40 -12.36 1.74 -0.71
C LEU A 40 -12.90 2.68 0.38
N GLY A 41 -13.32 3.89 0.00
CA GLY A 41 -13.85 4.89 0.94
C GLY A 41 -12.79 5.42 1.92
N LEU A 42 -11.51 5.34 1.55
CA LEU A 42 -10.40 5.83 2.37
C LEU A 42 -10.15 7.32 2.10
N PRO A 43 -9.74 8.10 3.12
CA PRO A 43 -9.33 9.49 2.93
C PRO A 43 -8.00 9.58 2.15
N SER A 44 -7.62 10.80 1.74
CA SER A 44 -6.36 11.05 1.03
C SER A 44 -5.10 10.75 1.85
N GLU A 45 -5.22 10.67 3.17
CA GLU A 45 -4.13 10.24 4.04
C GLU A 45 -4.69 9.21 5.04
N PRO A 46 -4.81 7.93 4.63
CA PRO A 46 -5.35 6.91 5.50
C PRO A 46 -4.38 6.62 6.66
N THR A 47 -4.91 6.45 7.86
CA THR A 47 -4.13 5.91 8.97
C THR A 47 -3.78 4.44 8.71
N GLU A 48 -2.80 3.94 9.45
CA GLU A 48 -2.42 2.52 9.40
C GLU A 48 -3.61 1.60 9.69
N GLN A 49 -4.39 1.93 10.71
CA GLN A 49 -5.57 1.16 11.09
C GLN A 49 -6.66 1.20 10.02
N GLN A 50 -6.95 2.37 9.44
CA GLN A 50 -7.94 2.50 8.37
C GLN A 50 -7.55 1.67 7.15
N PHE A 51 -6.29 1.78 6.75
CA PHE A 51 -5.74 1.02 5.63
C PHE A 51 -5.81 -0.49 5.88
N VAL A 52 -5.37 -0.97 7.04
CA VAL A 52 -5.42 -2.41 7.37
C VAL A 52 -6.86 -2.91 7.46
N SER A 53 -7.77 -2.10 8.01
CA SER A 53 -9.18 -2.48 8.18
C SER A 53 -9.87 -2.78 6.84
N CYS A 54 -9.55 -2.07 5.76
CA CYS A 54 -10.17 -2.33 4.45
C CYS A 54 -9.64 -3.61 3.79
N LEU A 55 -8.46 -4.08 4.19
CA LEU A 55 -7.79 -5.26 3.64
C LEU A 55 -8.10 -6.55 4.43
N ARG A 56 -8.56 -6.41 5.68
CA ARG A 56 -8.68 -7.52 6.64
C ARG A 56 -9.56 -8.68 6.20
N ASN A 57 -10.60 -8.43 5.39
CA ASN A 57 -11.46 -9.50 4.87
C ASN A 57 -10.86 -10.25 3.66
N GLY A 58 -9.70 -9.80 3.17
CA GLY A 58 -8.98 -10.34 2.02
C GLY A 58 -9.63 -10.10 0.66
N LEU A 59 -10.83 -9.54 0.59
CA LEU A 59 -11.56 -9.37 -0.67
C LEU A 59 -10.86 -8.38 -1.61
N VAL A 60 -10.42 -7.24 -1.07
CA VAL A 60 -9.69 -6.22 -1.83
C VAL A 60 -8.42 -6.79 -2.44
N LEU A 61 -7.68 -7.59 -1.66
CA LEU A 61 -6.43 -8.22 -2.08
C LEU A 61 -6.66 -9.29 -3.16
N CYS A 62 -7.61 -10.19 -2.93
CA CYS A 62 -8.01 -11.23 -3.89
C CYS A 62 -8.52 -10.63 -5.20
N ASN A 63 -9.34 -9.59 -5.14
CA ASN A 63 -9.87 -8.91 -6.33
C ASN A 63 -8.75 -8.24 -7.11
N ALA A 64 -7.82 -7.57 -6.43
CA ALA A 64 -6.69 -6.90 -7.08
C ALA A 64 -5.79 -7.89 -7.83
N ILE A 65 -5.41 -9.02 -7.21
CA ILE A 65 -4.55 -10.01 -7.86
C ILE A 65 -5.26 -10.73 -9.01
N ASN A 66 -6.57 -11.01 -8.87
CA ASN A 66 -7.38 -11.61 -9.94
C ASN A 66 -7.59 -10.68 -11.14
N LYS A 67 -7.60 -9.35 -10.94
CA LYS A 67 -7.59 -8.41 -12.07
C LYS A 67 -6.28 -8.46 -12.87
N ILE A 68 -5.16 -8.76 -12.22
CA ILE A 68 -3.85 -8.87 -12.89
C ILE A 68 -3.74 -10.21 -13.62
N GLN A 69 -4.12 -11.29 -12.94
CA GLN A 69 -4.13 -12.64 -13.49
C GLN A 69 -5.45 -13.29 -13.11
N PRO A 70 -6.41 -13.37 -14.05
CA PRO A 70 -7.66 -14.08 -13.81
C PRO A 70 -7.38 -15.51 -13.34
N GLY A 71 -7.99 -15.89 -12.22
CA GLY A 71 -7.84 -17.22 -11.62
C GLY A 71 -6.64 -17.39 -10.69
N ALA A 72 -5.85 -16.35 -10.40
CA ALA A 72 -4.74 -16.43 -9.43
C ALA A 72 -5.24 -16.82 -8.03
N VAL A 73 -6.40 -16.33 -7.63
CA VAL A 73 -7.17 -16.82 -6.48
C VAL A 73 -8.49 -17.40 -7.01
N PRO A 74 -8.60 -18.74 -7.18
CA PRO A 74 -9.78 -19.38 -7.77
C PRO A 74 -11.05 -19.25 -6.94
N LYS A 75 -10.91 -19.17 -5.62
CA LYS A 75 -12.02 -19.11 -4.66
C LYS A 75 -11.87 -17.87 -3.80
N VAL A 76 -12.67 -16.86 -4.09
CA VAL A 76 -12.82 -15.67 -3.24
C VAL A 76 -14.12 -15.84 -2.45
N VAL A 77 -13.98 -16.01 -1.14
CA VAL A 77 -15.11 -16.18 -0.23
C VAL A 77 -15.68 -14.80 0.07
N GLN A 78 -16.72 -14.41 -0.66
CA GLN A 78 -17.54 -13.26 -0.31
C GLN A 78 -18.47 -13.71 0.83
N ASN A 79 -18.63 -12.88 1.86
CA ASN A 79 -19.49 -13.19 3.00
C ASN A 79 -20.93 -13.35 2.49
N GLN A 80 -21.28 -14.57 2.12
CA GLN A 80 -22.61 -14.92 1.69
C GLN A 80 -23.36 -15.18 3.00
N SER A 81 -24.43 -14.44 3.23
CA SER A 81 -25.46 -14.89 4.16
C SER A 81 -26.26 -15.95 3.40
N ASN A 82 -25.78 -17.20 3.33
CA ASN A 82 -26.32 -18.25 2.44
C ASN A 82 -27.74 -18.72 2.79
N GLY A 83 -28.56 -17.93 3.51
CA GLY A 83 -29.87 -18.38 4.00
C GLY A 83 -29.82 -19.56 4.97
N LEU A 84 -28.63 -20.00 5.38
CA LEU A 84 -28.39 -21.03 6.39
C LEU A 84 -28.79 -20.49 7.76
N THR A 85 -29.38 -21.33 8.60
CA THR A 85 -29.59 -21.03 10.03
C THR A 85 -28.26 -20.68 10.69
N TRP A 86 -28.27 -19.72 11.62
CA TRP A 86 -27.08 -19.18 12.32
C TRP A 86 -26.18 -20.28 12.93
N GLU A 87 -26.75 -21.44 13.23
CA GLU A 87 -26.07 -22.60 13.81
C GLU A 87 -25.12 -23.36 12.85
N ASN A 88 -25.29 -23.21 11.52
CA ASN A 88 -24.48 -23.91 10.51
C ASN A 88 -23.60 -22.96 9.67
N GLN A 89 -23.57 -21.67 10.01
CA GLN A 89 -22.76 -20.68 9.31
C GLN A 89 -21.32 -20.71 9.83
N THR A 90 -20.36 -21.01 8.95
CA THR A 90 -18.94 -20.83 9.25
C THR A 90 -18.72 -19.37 9.68
N PRO A 91 -18.09 -19.11 10.85
CA PRO A 91 -17.95 -17.74 11.33
C PRO A 91 -17.25 -16.86 10.28
N PRO A 92 -17.73 -15.63 10.04
CA PRO A 92 -17.18 -14.73 9.02
C PRO A 92 -15.66 -14.54 9.10
N ALA A 93 -15.11 -14.61 10.32
CA ALA A 93 -13.66 -14.53 10.57
C ALA A 93 -12.86 -15.68 9.91
N TYR A 94 -13.39 -16.92 9.89
CA TYR A 94 -12.73 -18.06 9.23
C TYR A 94 -12.70 -17.87 7.70
N GLN A 95 -13.78 -17.34 7.13
CA GLN A 95 -13.89 -17.08 5.69
C GLN A 95 -12.91 -15.98 5.23
N TYR A 96 -12.75 -14.92 6.04
CA TYR A 96 -11.79 -13.85 5.76
C TYR A 96 -10.35 -14.36 5.78
N PHE A 97 -10.05 -15.24 6.74
CA PHE A 97 -8.72 -15.85 6.84
C PHE A 97 -8.37 -16.67 5.59
N GLU A 98 -9.34 -17.41 5.02
CA GLU A 98 -9.12 -18.14 3.76
C GLU A 98 -8.77 -17.22 2.59
N ASN A 99 -9.43 -16.07 2.46
CA ASN A 99 -9.10 -15.09 1.42
C ASN A 99 -7.67 -14.58 1.57
N ILE A 100 -7.26 -14.21 2.78
CA ILE A 100 -5.89 -13.75 3.05
C ILE A 100 -4.89 -14.84 2.68
N ARG A 101 -5.10 -16.07 3.15
CA ARG A 101 -4.21 -17.21 2.85
C ARG A 101 -4.10 -17.46 1.35
N ASN A 102 -5.22 -17.48 0.62
CA ASN A 102 -5.22 -17.73 -0.82
C ASN A 102 -4.48 -16.63 -1.57
N PHE A 103 -4.68 -15.36 -1.18
CA PHE A 103 -3.92 -14.24 -1.72
C PHE A 103 -2.41 -14.40 -1.47
N LEU A 104 -1.99 -14.74 -0.25
CA LEU A 104 -0.57 -14.89 0.10
C LEU A 104 0.10 -16.01 -0.71
N VAL A 105 -0.60 -17.11 -0.97
CA VAL A 105 -0.12 -18.18 -1.86
C VAL A 105 0.10 -17.63 -3.28
N ALA A 106 -0.89 -16.94 -3.84
CA ALA A 106 -0.81 -16.39 -5.19
C ALA A 106 0.29 -15.31 -5.36
N VAL A 107 0.48 -14.43 -4.36
CA VAL A 107 1.57 -13.44 -4.36
C VAL A 107 2.95 -14.09 -4.39
N ASN A 108 3.12 -15.18 -3.65
CA ASN A 108 4.40 -15.89 -3.58
C ASN A 108 4.78 -16.55 -4.91
N GLU A 109 3.80 -16.95 -5.72
CA GLU A 109 4.03 -17.44 -7.09
C GLU A 109 4.63 -16.36 -7.99
N PHE A 110 4.24 -15.10 -7.79
CA PHE A 110 4.75 -13.95 -8.57
C PHE A 110 6.09 -13.40 -8.08
N LYS A 111 6.68 -14.02 -7.04
CA LYS A 111 7.97 -13.60 -6.44
C LYS A 111 7.96 -12.14 -5.98
N ILE A 112 6.81 -11.68 -5.50
CA ILE A 112 6.60 -10.36 -4.92
C ILE A 112 6.82 -10.45 -3.40
N PRO A 113 7.35 -9.41 -2.73
CA PRO A 113 7.43 -9.40 -1.27
C PRO A 113 6.05 -9.67 -0.67
N SER A 114 5.99 -10.55 0.32
CA SER A 114 4.75 -10.92 0.99
C SER A 114 4.75 -10.46 2.44
N PHE A 115 3.61 -10.62 3.09
CA PHE A 115 3.40 -10.42 4.53
C PHE A 115 2.79 -11.69 5.14
N GLU A 116 2.60 -11.71 6.45
CA GLU A 116 2.03 -12.84 7.18
C GLU A 116 0.60 -12.56 7.61
N ALA A 117 -0.23 -13.60 7.79
CA ALA A 117 -1.61 -13.39 8.23
C ALA A 117 -1.71 -12.60 9.55
N SER A 118 -0.74 -12.78 10.46
CA SER A 118 -0.64 -12.01 11.71
C SER A 118 -0.41 -10.51 11.50
N ASP A 119 0.25 -10.10 10.41
CA ASP A 119 0.54 -8.69 10.12
C ASP A 119 -0.74 -7.85 9.87
N ILE A 120 -1.87 -8.48 9.55
CA ILE A 120 -3.16 -7.82 9.22
C ILE A 120 -4.23 -7.98 10.31
N GLU A 121 -3.94 -8.77 11.34
CA GLU A 121 -4.86 -9.05 12.44
C GLU A 121 -5.19 -7.78 13.23
N ARG A 122 -6.42 -7.71 13.76
CA ARG A 122 -6.91 -6.48 14.42
C ARG A 122 -6.19 -6.17 15.71
N ASP A 123 -5.95 -7.21 16.49
CA ASP A 123 -5.56 -7.07 17.88
C ASP A 123 -4.02 -7.10 18.02
N ASN A 124 -3.28 -7.28 16.92
CA ASN A 124 -1.82 -7.26 16.91
C ASN A 124 -1.22 -6.56 15.68
N LEU A 125 -1.36 -5.23 15.60
CA LEU A 125 -0.64 -4.45 14.59
C LEU A 125 0.78 -4.13 15.07
N GLU A 126 1.68 -5.09 14.90
CA GLU A 126 3.10 -4.93 15.25
C GLU A 126 3.76 -3.78 14.48
N ALA A 127 4.73 -3.14 15.11
CA ALA A 127 5.48 -2.05 14.49
C ALA A 127 6.16 -2.52 13.20
N GLY A 128 5.76 -1.96 12.07
CA GLY A 128 6.31 -2.29 10.75
C GLY A 128 5.50 -3.32 9.94
N SER A 129 4.49 -3.97 10.51
CA SER A 129 3.59 -4.87 9.77
C SER A 129 2.89 -4.17 8.62
N VAL A 130 2.40 -2.94 8.83
CA VAL A 130 1.82 -2.12 7.75
C VAL A 130 2.82 -1.81 6.66
N GLY A 131 4.10 -1.64 7.00
CA GLY A 131 5.17 -1.47 6.04
C GLY A 131 5.29 -2.66 5.09
N LYS A 132 5.24 -3.90 5.63
CA LYS A 132 5.27 -5.13 4.82
C LYS A 132 4.04 -5.23 3.89
N ILE A 133 2.85 -4.91 4.41
CA ILE A 133 1.60 -4.94 3.63
C ILE A 133 1.68 -3.92 2.48
N VAL A 134 2.15 -2.70 2.75
CA VAL A 134 2.35 -1.67 1.73
C VAL A 134 3.40 -2.09 0.71
N ASP A 135 4.53 -2.68 1.13
CA ASP A 135 5.56 -3.22 0.25
C ASP A 135 5.00 -4.30 -0.69
N CYS A 136 4.17 -5.22 -0.17
CA CYS A 136 3.49 -6.24 -0.95
C CYS A 136 2.57 -5.63 -2.02
N ILE A 137 1.74 -4.65 -1.65
CA ILE A 137 0.78 -4.01 -2.56
C ILE A 137 1.51 -3.21 -3.64
N LEU A 138 2.53 -2.44 -3.27
CA LEU A 138 3.34 -1.70 -4.24
C LEU A 138 4.15 -2.63 -5.15
N GLY A 139 4.56 -3.81 -4.66
CA GLY A 139 5.14 -4.85 -5.49
C GLY A 139 4.15 -5.46 -6.48
N LEU A 140 2.91 -5.65 -6.06
CA LEU A 140 1.81 -6.08 -6.94
C LEU A 140 1.48 -5.05 -8.01
N LYS A 141 1.50 -3.75 -7.66
CA LYS A 141 1.40 -2.64 -8.62
C LYS A 141 2.52 -2.68 -9.65
N ALA A 142 3.77 -2.82 -9.22
CA ALA A 142 4.91 -2.88 -10.14
C ALA A 142 4.84 -4.10 -11.08
N TYR A 143 4.41 -5.25 -10.55
CA TYR A 143 4.18 -6.46 -11.36
C TYR A 143 3.08 -6.26 -12.40
N HIS A 144 1.97 -5.63 -12.00
CA HIS A 144 0.90 -5.29 -12.91
C HIS A 144 1.39 -4.36 -14.03
N GLU A 145 2.14 -3.31 -13.69
CA GLU A 145 2.71 -2.39 -14.68
C GLU A 145 3.65 -3.11 -15.65
N TRP A 146 4.59 -3.90 -15.16
CA TRP A 146 5.46 -4.73 -16.00
C TRP A 146 4.66 -5.64 -16.93
N LYS A 147 3.65 -6.33 -16.41
CA LYS A 147 2.81 -7.23 -17.20
C LYS A 147 2.06 -6.50 -18.30
N GLN A 148 1.59 -5.28 -18.03
CA GLN A 148 0.94 -4.42 -19.04
C GLN A 148 1.92 -3.95 -20.13
N PHE A 149 3.14 -3.54 -19.75
CA PHE A 149 4.14 -3.06 -20.71
C PHE A 149 4.76 -4.17 -21.55
N SER A 150 5.04 -5.33 -20.95
CA SER A 150 5.75 -6.44 -21.60
C SER A 150 4.82 -7.53 -22.11
N GLY A 151 3.50 -7.40 -21.91
CA GLY A 151 2.52 -8.47 -22.22
C GLY A 151 2.73 -9.75 -21.41
N GLY A 152 3.45 -9.67 -20.28
CA GLY A 152 3.89 -10.82 -19.49
C GLY A 152 5.11 -11.56 -20.05
N ASN A 153 5.76 -11.04 -21.10
CA ASN A 153 6.95 -11.64 -21.68
C ASN A 153 8.24 -11.12 -21.04
N GLY A 154 9.19 -12.02 -20.82
CA GLY A 154 10.51 -11.71 -20.28
C GLY A 154 10.64 -11.89 -18.76
N PRO A 155 11.83 -11.70 -18.20
CA PRO A 155 12.08 -11.95 -16.78
C PRO A 155 11.48 -10.84 -15.92
N TRP A 156 10.58 -11.21 -14.99
CA TRP A 156 10.14 -10.33 -13.91
C TRP A 156 11.14 -10.36 -12.75
N LYS A 157 11.52 -9.19 -12.25
CA LYS A 157 12.21 -9.02 -10.97
C LYS A 157 11.62 -7.84 -10.24
N TYR A 158 11.18 -8.07 -9.01
CA TYR A 158 10.78 -6.98 -8.15
C TYR A 158 12.00 -6.10 -7.83
N MET A 159 11.93 -4.83 -8.22
CA MET A 159 12.88 -3.80 -7.81
C MET A 159 12.15 -2.82 -6.90
N LYS A 160 12.64 -2.66 -5.66
CA LYS A 160 12.18 -1.56 -4.81
C LYS A 160 12.52 -0.27 -5.55
N SER A 161 11.50 0.53 -5.88
CA SER A 161 11.70 1.82 -6.52
C SER A 161 12.74 2.60 -5.71
N PRO A 162 13.81 3.12 -6.33
CA PRO A 162 14.75 3.96 -5.62
C PRO A 162 13.97 5.13 -5.03
N MET A 163 14.13 5.31 -3.73
CA MET A 163 13.48 6.36 -2.95
C MET A 163 13.49 7.65 -3.77
N VAL A 164 12.31 8.24 -4.02
CA VAL A 164 12.25 9.59 -4.60
C VAL A 164 12.89 10.52 -3.59
N SER A 165 14.20 10.71 -3.72
CA SER A 165 14.87 11.88 -3.20
C SER A 165 14.27 13.03 -3.98
N ARG A 166 13.34 13.78 -3.36
CA ARG A 166 12.94 15.10 -3.88
C ARG A 166 14.24 15.84 -4.16
N ALA A 167 14.62 15.96 -5.42
CA ALA A 167 15.66 16.90 -5.83
C ALA A 167 15.14 18.27 -5.41
N ASN A 168 15.86 18.94 -4.52
CA ASN A 168 15.55 20.31 -4.15
C ASN A 168 15.53 21.14 -5.44
N SER A 169 14.35 21.63 -5.83
CA SER A 169 14.21 22.66 -6.84
C SER A 169 14.91 23.92 -6.34
N ILE A 170 16.13 24.16 -6.84
CA ILE A 170 16.74 25.48 -6.75
C ILE A 170 16.00 26.35 -7.78
N ILE A 171 14.99 27.06 -7.30
CA ILE A 171 14.44 28.22 -7.98
C ILE A 171 15.55 29.28 -7.97
N SER A 172 16.32 29.38 -9.05
CA SER A 172 17.10 30.59 -9.29
C SER A 172 16.15 31.66 -9.80
N SER A 173 15.67 32.47 -8.87
CA SER A 173 15.07 33.77 -9.14
C SER A 173 16.14 34.73 -9.67
N ASN A 174 16.28 34.84 -10.98
CA ASN A 174 16.93 36.01 -11.58
C ASN A 174 15.87 37.08 -11.82
N MET A 175 15.66 37.91 -10.80
CA MET A 175 15.20 39.28 -10.97
C MET A 175 16.28 40.02 -11.75
N SER A 176 15.98 40.45 -12.97
CA SER A 176 16.70 41.56 -13.59
C SER A 176 15.64 42.52 -14.11
N GLU A 177 15.38 43.54 -13.30
CA GLU A 177 14.65 44.73 -13.70
C GLU A 177 15.29 45.30 -14.98
N LYS A 178 14.48 45.49 -16.02
CA LYS A 178 14.72 46.52 -17.02
C LYS A 178 13.51 47.44 -17.02
N VAL A 179 13.71 48.60 -16.39
CA VAL A 179 12.85 49.78 -16.46
C VAL A 179 12.75 50.21 -17.93
N PRO A 180 11.55 50.33 -18.52
CA PRO A 180 11.38 51.07 -19.76
C PRO A 180 11.25 52.57 -19.42
N GLN A 181 12.29 53.34 -19.72
CA GLN A 181 12.20 54.80 -19.81
C GLN A 181 11.35 55.17 -21.03
N SER A 182 10.14 55.64 -20.79
CA SER A 182 9.42 56.53 -21.70
C SER A 182 10.06 57.91 -21.65
N ASN A 183 10.30 58.54 -22.79
CA ASN A 183 10.11 59.99 -22.95
C ASN A 183 10.07 60.38 -24.43
N ALA A 184 8.99 61.11 -24.74
CA ALA A 184 8.78 62.18 -25.72
C ALA A 184 9.32 62.00 -27.16
#